data_AF-A0A7V4LC71-F1
#
_entry.id   AF-A0A7V4LC71-F1
#
_cell.length_a   1.000
_cell.length_b   1.000
_cell.length_c   1.000
_cell.angle_alpha   90.00
_cell.angle_beta   90.00
_cell.angle_gamma   90.00
#
_symmetry.space_group_name_H-M   'P 1'
#
loop_
_entity.id
_entity.type
_entity.pdbx_description
1 polymer ?
#
loop_
_entity_poly.entity_id
_entity_poly.type
_entity_poly.pdbx_seq_one_letter_code
_entity_poly.pdbx_strand_id
1 'polypeptide(L)'
;MHHKKILSVAAAILSIIFLAQTGNAAKLLCLSRENLQGEETVGTCVAKGDEFAIVDDAGFVRILTPREIALTKLFNPQVLEQRAYGLKYRDKAPEINILKRRAVMGGPGQ
;
A
#
# COMPACT_ATOMS: atom_id res chain seq x y z
N MET A 1 43.50 18.68 0.26
CA MET A 1 43.02 17.29 0.50
C MET A 1 41.82 17.16 1.45
N HIS A 2 41.43 18.19 2.22
CA HIS A 2 40.32 18.08 3.17
C HIS A 2 38.92 18.11 2.53
N HIS A 3 38.72 18.90 1.46
CA HIS A 3 37.41 19.01 0.80
C HIS A 3 36.92 17.72 0.12
N LYS A 4 37.82 16.91 -0.45
CA LYS A 4 37.47 15.58 -1.01
C LYS A 4 37.01 14.60 0.07
N LYS A 5 37.62 14.64 1.27
CA LYS A 5 37.22 13.80 2.42
C LYS A 5 35.89 14.25 3.02
N ILE A 6 35.66 15.57 3.08
CA ILE A 6 34.39 16.14 3.56
C ILE A 6 33.25 15.80 2.59
N LEU A 7 33.50 15.91 1.27
CA LEU A 7 32.51 15.58 0.24
C LEU A 7 32.15 14.10 0.22
N SER A 8 33.12 13.19 0.40
CA SER A 8 32.84 11.75 0.47
C SER A 8 32.04 11.36 1.71
N VAL A 9 32.32 11.98 2.86
CA VAL A 9 31.57 11.75 4.09
C VAL A 9 30.14 12.31 3.97
N ALA A 10 29.97 13.49 3.39
CA ALA A 10 28.65 14.07 3.13
C ALA A 10 27.81 13.19 2.18
N ALA A 11 28.42 12.64 1.12
CA ALA A 11 27.74 11.74 0.20
C ALA A 11 27.34 10.41 0.87
N ALA A 12 28.18 9.87 1.77
CA ALA A 12 27.87 8.68 2.55
C ALA A 12 26.72 8.90 3.54
N ILE A 13 26.67 10.07 4.20
CA ILE A 13 25.58 10.42 5.11
C ILE A 13 24.26 10.61 4.35
N LEU A 14 24.30 11.27 3.19
CA LEU A 14 23.11 11.51 2.36
C LEU A 14 22.48 10.21 1.83
N SER A 15 23.31 9.20 1.53
CA SER A 15 22.84 7.88 1.07
C SER A 15 22.17 7.06 2.18
N ILE A 16 22.58 7.25 3.45
CA ILE A 16 21.93 6.60 4.60
C ILE A 16 20.54 7.23 4.86
N ILE A 17 20.40 8.54 4.71
CA ILE A 17 19.12 9.26 4.93
C ILE A 17 18.07 8.87 3.86
N PHE A 18 18.49 8.62 2.62
CA PHE A 18 17.58 8.23 1.54
C PHE A 18 16.96 6.84 1.72
N LEU A 19 17.61 5.94 2.45
CA LEU A 19 17.11 4.59 2.74
C LEU A 19 16.05 4.57 3.86
N ALA A 20 15.89 5.67 4.60
CA ALA A 20 14.95 5.77 5.72
C ALA A 20 13.55 6.27 5.33
N GLN A 21 13.21 6.31 4.04
CA GLN A 21 11.85 6.62 3.59
C GLN A 21 10.90 5.47 3.94
N THR A 22 10.46 5.44 5.19
CA THR A 22 9.34 4.63 5.66
C THR A 22 8.05 5.30 5.19
N GLY A 23 7.51 4.82 4.09
CA GLY A 23 6.15 5.18 3.69
C GLY A 23 5.18 4.63 4.75
N ASN A 24 4.16 5.41 5.13
CA ASN A 24 3.05 4.90 5.94
C ASN A 24 2.32 3.84 5.10
N ALA A 25 2.51 2.57 5.45
CA ALA A 25 2.09 1.43 4.66
C ALA A 25 0.68 1.00 5.05
N ALA A 26 -0.33 1.61 4.44
CA ALA A 26 -1.69 1.13 4.60
C ALA A 26 -1.85 -0.28 3.98
N LYS A 27 -2.51 -1.20 4.68
CA LYS A 27 -2.74 -2.59 4.26
C LYS A 27 -4.24 -2.86 4.15
N LEU A 28 -4.63 -3.73 3.23
CA LEU A 28 -6.01 -4.18 3.10
C LEU A 28 -6.19 -5.56 3.75
N LEU A 29 -7.06 -5.65 4.74
CA LEU A 29 -7.29 -6.87 5.52
C LEU A 29 -8.74 -7.34 5.40
N CYS A 30 -8.92 -8.64 5.22
CA CYS A 30 -10.22 -9.31 5.25
C CYS A 30 -10.66 -9.48 6.72
N LEU A 31 -11.85 -8.97 7.04
CA LEU A 31 -12.44 -9.05 8.38
C LEU A 31 -13.28 -10.32 8.54
N SER A 32 -13.92 -10.79 7.47
CA SER A 32 -14.81 -11.95 7.51
C SER A 32 -14.06 -13.27 7.70
N ARG A 33 -12.77 -13.34 7.32
CA ARG A 33 -11.94 -14.55 7.37
C ARG A 33 -10.57 -14.27 7.96
N GLU A 34 -10.47 -14.31 9.28
CA GLU A 34 -9.23 -13.98 10.02
C GLU A 34 -8.02 -14.85 9.67
N ASN A 35 -8.24 -16.11 9.26
CA ASN A 35 -7.19 -17.08 8.92
C ASN A 35 -6.83 -17.08 7.42
N LEU A 36 -7.31 -16.14 6.61
CA LEU A 36 -6.99 -16.08 5.19
C LEU A 36 -5.51 -15.69 5.00
N GLN A 37 -4.75 -16.46 4.22
CA GLN A 37 -3.30 -16.31 4.06
C GLN A 37 -2.88 -16.16 2.59
N GLY A 38 -3.64 -15.42 1.79
CA GLY A 38 -3.30 -15.07 0.42
C GLY A 38 -3.64 -16.14 -0.64
N GLU A 39 -4.46 -17.13 -0.29
CA GLU A 39 -4.94 -18.16 -1.21
C GLU A 39 -5.78 -17.53 -2.34
N GLU A 40 -6.54 -16.48 -2.00
CA GLU A 40 -7.43 -15.76 -2.90
C GLU A 40 -7.00 -14.31 -3.09
N THR A 41 -7.51 -13.67 -4.14
CA THR A 41 -7.37 -12.23 -4.32
C THR A 41 -8.45 -11.48 -3.57
N VAL A 42 -8.20 -10.21 -3.25
CA VAL A 42 -9.18 -9.30 -2.66
C VAL A 42 -10.45 -9.26 -3.50
N GLY A 43 -10.33 -9.16 -4.83
CA GLY A 43 -11.47 -9.12 -5.74
C GLY A 43 -12.35 -10.37 -5.67
N THR A 44 -11.75 -11.55 -5.57
CA THR A 44 -12.51 -12.81 -5.40
C THR A 44 -13.25 -12.83 -4.06
N CYS A 45 -12.62 -12.38 -2.99
CA CYS A 45 -13.22 -12.30 -1.66
C CYS A 45 -14.40 -11.32 -1.63
N VAL A 46 -14.21 -10.12 -2.20
CA VAL A 46 -15.28 -9.12 -2.36
C VAL A 46 -16.46 -9.68 -3.14
N ALA A 47 -16.21 -10.44 -4.22
CA ALA A 47 -17.28 -11.06 -5.00
C ALA A 47 -18.08 -12.11 -4.20
N LYS A 48 -17.47 -12.71 -3.16
CA LYS A 48 -18.13 -13.61 -2.21
C LYS A 48 -18.85 -12.88 -1.08
N GLY A 49 -18.72 -11.55 -1.00
CA GLY A 49 -19.32 -10.73 0.05
C GLY A 49 -18.44 -10.55 1.30
N ASP A 50 -17.14 -10.85 1.23
CA ASP A 50 -16.23 -10.61 2.35
C ASP A 50 -16.03 -9.11 2.60
N GLU A 51 -15.94 -8.75 3.87
CA GLU A 51 -15.68 -7.39 4.34
C GLU A 51 -14.19 -7.10 4.46
N PHE A 52 -13.79 -5.90 4.07
CA PHE A 52 -12.39 -5.46 4.09
C PHE A 52 -12.23 -4.16 4.87
N ALA A 53 -11.06 -4.01 5.50
CA ALA A 53 -10.64 -2.76 6.10
C ALA A 53 -9.26 -2.34 5.61
N ILE A 54 -9.06 -1.03 5.50
CA ILE A 54 -7.74 -0.43 5.40
C ILE A 54 -7.22 -0.23 6.83
N VAL A 55 -6.02 -0.74 7.09
CA VAL A 55 -5.31 -0.57 8.36
C VAL A 55 -3.95 0.03 8.09
N ASP A 56 -3.64 1.16 8.71
CA ASP A 56 -2.31 1.77 8.64
C ASP A 56 -1.40 1.34 9.79
N ASP A 57 -0.13 1.72 9.70
CA ASP A 57 0.89 1.38 10.71
C ASP A 57 0.66 2.09 12.05
N ALA A 58 -0.11 3.18 12.08
CA ALA A 58 -0.51 3.88 13.30
C ALA A 58 -1.72 3.21 13.99
N GLY A 59 -2.29 2.17 13.38
CA GLY A 59 -3.43 1.43 13.91
C GLY A 59 -4.78 2.06 13.62
N PHE A 60 -4.87 3.03 12.69
CA PHE A 60 -6.16 3.51 12.21
C PHE A 60 -6.81 2.44 11.32
N VAL A 61 -8.09 2.20 11.58
CA VAL A 61 -8.90 1.20 10.86
C VAL A 61 -10.06 1.90 10.16
N ARG A 62 -10.20 1.67 8.86
CA ARG A 62 -11.37 2.08 8.08
C ARG A 62 -11.97 0.88 7.38
N ILE A 63 -13.16 0.48 7.80
CA ILE A 63 -13.95 -0.55 7.12
C ILE A 63 -14.46 0.03 5.81
N LEU A 64 -14.29 -0.71 4.72
CA LEU A 64 -14.74 -0.30 3.39
C LEU A 64 -16.19 -0.73 3.17
N THR A 65 -17.03 0.25 2.87
CA THR A 65 -18.38 0.02 2.38
C THR A 65 -18.35 -0.56 0.96
N PRO A 66 -19.43 -1.25 0.52
CA PRO A 66 -19.53 -1.74 -0.85
C PRO A 66 -19.32 -0.64 -1.91
N ARG A 67 -19.77 0.58 -1.61
CA ARG A 67 -19.59 1.75 -2.51
C ARG A 67 -18.12 2.13 -2.64
N GLU A 68 -17.36 2.15 -1.54
CA GLU A 68 -15.93 2.47 -1.57
C GLU A 68 -15.13 1.40 -2.31
N ILE A 69 -15.48 0.12 -2.15
CA ILE A 69 -14.87 -0.98 -2.90
C ILE A 69 -15.15 -0.83 -4.40
N ALA A 70 -16.39 -0.50 -4.78
CA ALA A 70 -16.76 -0.25 -6.17
C ALA A 70 -15.98 0.94 -6.77
N LEU A 71 -15.82 2.03 -6.02
CA LEU A 71 -15.00 3.17 -6.44
C LEU A 71 -13.52 2.78 -6.54
N THR A 72 -13.02 1.98 -5.61
CA THR A 72 -11.63 1.49 -5.62
C THR A 72 -11.36 0.66 -6.87
N LYS A 73 -12.30 -0.18 -7.31
CA LYS A 73 -12.20 -0.91 -8.58
C LYS A 73 -12.02 0.02 -9.79
N LEU A 74 -12.69 1.18 -9.80
CA LEU A 74 -12.63 2.14 -10.89
C LEU A 74 -11.31 2.92 -10.90
N PHE A 75 -10.85 3.37 -9.72
CA PHE A 75 -9.70 4.26 -9.62
C PHE A 75 -8.36 3.52 -9.42
N ASN A 76 -8.37 2.37 -8.76
CA ASN A 76 -7.18 1.56 -8.49
C ASN A 76 -7.51 0.04 -8.51
N PRO A 77 -7.82 -0.53 -9.69
CA PRO A 77 -8.20 -1.93 -9.82
C PRO A 77 -7.13 -2.92 -9.32
N GLN A 78 -5.85 -2.51 -9.33
CA GLN A 78 -4.72 -3.34 -8.89
C GLN A 78 -4.83 -3.76 -7.42
N VAL A 79 -5.50 -2.97 -6.57
CA VAL A 79 -5.76 -3.34 -5.17
C VAL A 79 -6.60 -4.61 -5.08
N LEU A 80 -7.53 -4.83 -6.02
CA LEU A 80 -8.37 -6.03 -6.04
C LEU A 80 -7.63 -7.26 -6.55
N GLU A 81 -6.52 -7.09 -7.26
CA GLU A 81 -5.67 -8.18 -7.76
C GLU A 81 -4.70 -8.67 -6.69
N GLN A 82 -4.51 -7.91 -5.61
CA GLN A 82 -3.66 -8.30 -4.50
C GLN A 82 -4.19 -9.53 -3.77
N ARG A 83 -3.27 -10.30 -3.17
CA ARG A 83 -3.60 -11.42 -2.29
C ARG A 83 -4.29 -10.90 -1.03
N ALA A 84 -5.41 -11.52 -0.68
CA ALA A 84 -6.19 -11.16 0.48
C ALA A 84 -5.66 -11.88 1.73
N TYR A 85 -5.48 -11.13 2.82
CA TYR A 85 -5.02 -11.66 4.10
C TYR A 85 -6.01 -11.28 5.19
N GLY A 86 -6.24 -12.20 6.12
CA GLY A 86 -6.99 -11.96 7.34
C GLY A 86 -6.15 -11.27 8.41
N LEU A 87 -6.82 -10.83 9.48
CA LEU A 87 -6.20 -10.11 10.60
C LEU A 87 -4.99 -10.83 11.21
N LYS A 88 -5.02 -12.17 11.31
CA LYS A 88 -3.89 -12.95 11.89
C LYS A 88 -2.62 -12.90 11.05
N TYR A 89 -2.73 -12.58 9.77
CA TYR A 89 -1.63 -12.53 8.83
C TYR A 89 -1.36 -11.12 8.32
N ARG A 90 -1.75 -10.09 9.08
CA ARG A 90 -1.54 -8.67 8.74
C ARG A 90 -0.11 -8.35 8.33
N ASP A 91 0.88 -8.95 8.99
CA ASP A 91 2.29 -8.66 8.72
C ASP A 91 2.74 -9.21 7.35
N LYS A 92 1.99 -10.16 6.79
CA LYS A 92 2.21 -10.73 5.45
C LYS A 92 1.35 -10.03 4.38
N ALA A 93 0.41 -9.17 4.78
CA ALA A 93 -0.46 -8.48 3.85
C ALA A 93 0.33 -7.45 3.02
N PRO A 94 0.09 -7.39 1.69
CA PRO A 94 0.77 -6.42 0.84
C PRO A 94 0.31 -5.01 1.19
N GLU A 95 1.24 -4.07 1.05
CA GLU A 95 0.94 -2.66 1.20
C GLU A 95 0.11 -2.16 0.01
N ILE A 96 -0.86 -1.30 0.30
CA ILE A 96 -1.66 -0.61 -0.70
C ILE A 96 -0.78 0.47 -1.30
N ASN A 97 -0.42 0.32 -2.58
CA ASN A 97 0.29 1.38 -3.28
C ASN A 97 -0.70 2.49 -3.67
N ILE A 98 -0.78 3.52 -2.83
CA ILE A 98 -1.68 4.68 -3.00
C ILE A 98 -1.20 5.60 -4.16
N LEU A 99 0.01 5.39 -4.68
CA LEU A 99 0.69 6.34 -5.58
C LEU A 99 0.75 5.94 -7.05
N LYS A 100 0.13 4.84 -7.49
CA LYS A 100 -0.05 4.60 -8.93
C LYS A 100 -1.24 5.37 -9.49
N ARG A 101 -1.28 6.69 -9.29
CA ARG A 101 -2.05 7.60 -10.15
C ARG A 101 -1.47 7.39 -11.55
N ARG A 102 -2.18 6.64 -12.40
CA ARG A 102 -1.97 6.70 -13.85
C ARG A 102 -1.90 8.19 -14.19
N ALA A 103 -0.83 8.61 -14.86
CA ALA A 103 -0.58 9.98 -15.30
C ALA A 103 -1.70 10.46 -16.25
N VAL A 104 -2.88 10.70 -15.70
CA VAL A 104 -4.05 11.26 -16.36
C VAL A 104 -4.23 12.63 -15.72
N MET A 105 -3.26 13.51 -15.96
CA MET A 105 -3.37 14.96 -15.89
C MET A 105 -2.03 15.56 -16.37
N GLY A 106 -1.98 15.86 -17.67
CA GLY A 106 -1.21 16.95 -18.29
C GLY A 106 0.28 17.08 -17.98
N GLY A 107 1.14 16.64 -18.91
CA GLY A 107 2.41 17.33 -19.12
C GLY A 107 2.13 18.73 -19.71
N PRO A 108 2.90 19.77 -19.34
CA PRO A 108 2.83 21.05 -20.03
C PRO A 108 3.55 20.91 -21.36
N GLY A 109 2.80 20.55 -22.39
CA GLY A 109 3.05 21.01 -23.75
C GLY A 109 2.24 22.28 -23.98
N GLN A 110 2.75 23.40 -23.46
CA GLN A 110 2.51 24.78 -23.87
C GLN A 110 3.45 25.69 -23.08
#